data_AF-A0A165YYQ2-F1
#
_entry.id   AF-A0A165YYQ2-F1
#
_cell.length_a   1.000
_cell.length_b   1.000
_cell.length_c   1.000
_cell.angle_alpha   90.00
_cell.angle_beta   90.00
_cell.angle_gamma   90.00
#
_symmetry.space_group_name_H-M   'P 1'
#
loop_
_entity.id
_entity.type
_entity.pdbx_description
1 polymer ?
#
loop_
_entity_poly.entity_id
_entity_poly.type
_entity_poly.pdbx_seq_one_letter_code
_entity_poly.pdbx_strand_id
1 'polypeptide(L)'
;MEKIISNEFPKLNEVNLYLNEIAKICVTLNITISWPLPTGLNVKQYYVDSEAIRLKPFKFRNKTYSIKVSNGKVNKRKQIRALMPNLIHSLDAASLCLLINMFYQDQNDFSKKINFFAIHD
;
A
#
# COMPACT_ATOMS: atom_id res chain seq x y z
N MET A 1 10.19 11.62 -18.16
CA MET A 1 10.71 10.67 -17.16
C MET A 1 10.17 9.27 -17.40
N GLU A 2 8.84 9.04 -17.42
CA GLU A 2 8.27 7.71 -17.78
C GLU A 2 8.80 7.15 -19.10
N LYS A 3 8.81 7.93 -20.19
CA LYS A 3 9.37 7.47 -21.48
C LYS A 3 10.83 7.04 -21.43
N ILE A 4 11.65 7.63 -20.56
CA ILE A 4 13.07 7.28 -20.42
C ILE A 4 13.18 5.97 -19.62
N ILE A 5 12.47 5.88 -18.49
CA ILE A 5 12.44 4.67 -17.65
C ILE A 5 11.88 3.48 -18.44
N SER A 6 10.83 3.66 -19.24
CA SER A 6 10.28 2.59 -20.07
C SER A 6 11.23 2.13 -21.18
N ASN A 7 12.09 3.02 -21.70
CA ASN A 7 13.10 2.66 -22.68
C ASN A 7 14.26 1.90 -22.05
N GLU A 8 14.73 2.34 -20.87
CA GLU A 8 15.82 1.71 -20.12
C GLU A 8 15.40 0.39 -19.46
N PHE A 9 14.14 0.31 -18.99
CA PHE A 9 13.59 -0.85 -18.26
C PHE A 9 12.27 -1.32 -18.89
N PRO A 10 12.30 -1.94 -20.09
CA PRO A 10 11.10 -2.35 -20.81
C PRO A 10 10.26 -3.38 -20.03
N LYS A 11 10.92 -4.29 -19.30
CA LYS A 11 10.24 -5.28 -18.45
C LYS A 11 9.44 -4.64 -17.30
N LEU A 12 9.94 -3.55 -16.73
CA LEU A 12 9.22 -2.83 -15.67
C LEU A 12 7.91 -2.26 -16.22
N ASN A 13 7.95 -1.74 -17.45
CA ASN A 13 6.77 -1.25 -18.13
C ASN A 13 5.76 -2.37 -18.42
N GLU A 14 6.23 -3.54 -18.85
CA GLU A 14 5.40 -4.72 -19.07
C GLU A 14 4.68 -5.16 -17.78
N VAL A 15 5.40 -5.25 -16.65
CA VAL A 15 4.80 -5.58 -15.35
C VAL A 15 3.79 -4.51 -14.93
N ASN A 16 4.08 -3.23 -15.13
CA ASN A 16 3.14 -2.15 -14.81
C ASN A 16 1.86 -2.23 -15.65
N LEU A 17 1.98 -2.50 -16.95
CA LEU A 17 0.81 -2.70 -17.82
C LEU A 17 -0.01 -3.91 -17.35
N TYR A 18 0.64 -5.03 -17.07
CA TYR A 18 -0.01 -6.24 -16.56
C TYR A 18 -0.79 -5.98 -15.25
N LEU A 19 -0.16 -5.34 -14.26
CA LEU A 19 -0.83 -5.00 -13.00
C LEU A 19 -1.99 -4.02 -13.21
N ASN A 20 -1.83 -3.03 -14.10
CA ASN A 20 -2.91 -2.11 -14.42
C ASN A 20 -4.12 -2.83 -15.04
N GLU A 21 -3.91 -3.81 -15.92
CA GLU A 21 -5.01 -4.60 -16.48
C GLU A 21 -5.71 -5.45 -15.42
N ILE A 22 -4.97 -6.10 -14.50
CA ILE A 22 -5.57 -6.80 -13.36
C ILE A 22 -6.43 -5.85 -12.54
N ALA A 23 -5.89 -4.67 -12.19
CA ALA A 23 -6.62 -3.71 -11.39
C ALA A 23 -7.90 -3.21 -12.09
N LYS A 24 -7.86 -3.01 -13.41
CA LYS A 24 -9.03 -2.65 -14.22
C LYS A 24 -10.11 -3.74 -14.16
N ILE A 25 -9.72 -5.01 -14.27
CA ILE A 25 -10.66 -6.14 -14.16
C ILE A 25 -11.30 -6.15 -12.77
N CYS A 26 -10.49 -6.09 -11.71
CA CYS A 26 -10.99 -6.10 -10.34
C CYS A 26 -11.96 -4.95 -10.07
N VAL A 27 -11.62 -3.74 -10.53
CA VAL A 27 -12.48 -2.56 -10.39
C VAL A 27 -13.78 -2.69 -11.20
N THR A 28 -13.74 -3.31 -12.38
CA THR A 28 -14.92 -3.55 -13.22
C THR A 28 -15.88 -4.53 -12.56
N LEU A 29 -15.33 -5.57 -11.92
CA LEU A 29 -16.08 -6.56 -11.15
C LEU A 29 -16.45 -6.09 -9.74
N ASN A 30 -16.04 -4.87 -9.35
CA ASN A 30 -16.23 -4.31 -8.01
C ASN A 30 -15.68 -5.21 -6.88
N ILE A 31 -14.56 -5.89 -7.13
CA ILE A 31 -13.89 -6.74 -6.15
C ILE A 31 -12.67 -6.03 -5.54
N THR A 32 -12.34 -6.41 -4.30
CA THR A 32 -11.14 -5.93 -3.62
C THR A 32 -9.91 -6.62 -4.20
N ILE A 33 -8.85 -5.86 -4.44
CA ILE A 33 -7.56 -6.44 -4.86
C ILE A 33 -6.84 -6.93 -3.60
N SER A 34 -6.48 -8.21 -3.56
CA SER A 34 -5.75 -8.79 -2.43
C SER A 34 -4.68 -9.75 -2.87
N TRP A 35 -3.56 -9.77 -2.16
CA TRP A 35 -2.44 -10.68 -2.43
C TRP A 35 -1.76 -11.13 -1.13
N PRO A 36 -1.33 -12.40 -1.05
CA PRO A 36 -0.53 -12.88 0.06
C PRO A 36 0.93 -12.40 -0.07
N LEU A 37 1.54 -12.07 1.06
CA LEU A 37 2.98 -11.81 1.16
C LEU A 37 3.72 -13.08 1.59
N PRO A 38 5.03 -13.19 1.29
CA PRO A 38 5.87 -14.29 1.75
C PRO A 38 5.90 -14.48 3.28
N THR A 39 5.62 -13.41 4.04
CA THR A 39 5.48 -13.45 5.50
C THR A 39 4.19 -14.11 5.99
N GLY A 40 3.25 -14.44 5.09
CA GLY A 40 1.92 -14.97 5.39
C GLY A 40 0.85 -13.87 5.57
N LEU A 41 1.22 -12.59 5.55
CA LEU A 41 0.27 -11.49 5.65
C LEU A 41 -0.51 -11.32 4.34
N ASN A 42 -1.84 -11.25 4.40
CA ASN A 42 -2.67 -10.97 3.23
C ASN A 42 -2.98 -9.47 3.13
N VAL A 43 -2.46 -8.81 2.10
CA VAL A 43 -2.69 -7.38 1.85
C VAL A 43 -4.00 -7.20 1.11
N LYS A 44 -4.80 -6.22 1.52
CA LYS A 44 -6.07 -5.86 0.87
C LYS A 44 -6.05 -4.39 0.50
N GLN A 45 -6.24 -4.11 -0.78
CA GLN A 45 -6.33 -2.77 -1.32
C GLN A 45 -7.79 -2.45 -1.66
N TYR A 46 -8.38 -1.52 -0.89
CA TYR A 46 -9.75 -1.05 -1.11
C TYR A 46 -9.82 0.47 -0.93
N TYR A 47 -9.85 1.20 -2.06
CA TYR A 47 -9.96 2.66 -2.05
C TYR A 47 -11.40 3.09 -2.30
N VAL A 48 -11.93 3.85 -1.35
CA VAL A 48 -13.26 4.46 -1.42
C VAL A 48 -13.10 5.96 -1.39
N ASP A 49 -13.94 6.67 -2.14
CA ASP A 49 -14.03 8.11 -2.08
C ASP A 49 -14.55 8.55 -0.71
N SER A 50 -14.08 9.72 -0.29
CA SER A 50 -14.46 10.32 0.99
C SER A 50 -14.81 11.78 0.80
N GLU A 51 -15.81 12.22 1.53
CA GLU A 51 -16.29 13.59 1.54
C GLU A 51 -15.93 14.24 2.87
N ALA A 52 -15.49 15.50 2.81
CA ALA A 52 -15.11 16.26 3.98
C ALA A 52 -16.33 17.00 4.54
N ILE A 53 -16.82 16.58 5.70
CA ILE A 53 -17.89 17.25 6.43
C ILE A 53 -17.24 18.22 7.42
N ARG A 54 -17.57 19.50 7.27
CA ARG A 54 -17.14 20.55 8.21
C ARG A 54 -18.12 20.64 9.37
N LEU A 55 -17.62 20.43 10.58
CA LEU A 55 -18.39 20.53 11.81
C LEU A 55 -17.92 21.73 12.62
N LYS A 56 -18.88 22.55 13.07
CA LYS A 56 -18.65 23.60 14.07
C LYS A 56 -19.41 23.22 15.35
N PRO A 57 -18.85 22.34 16.19
CA PRO A 57 -19.56 21.81 17.35
C PRO A 57 -19.80 22.87 18.44
N PHE A 58 -19.01 23.96 18.45
CA PHE A 58 -19.10 25.01 19.45
C PHE A 58 -19.58 26.32 18.82
N LYS A 59 -20.73 26.85 19.27
CA LYS A 59 -21.29 28.13 18.78
C LYS A 59 -20.36 29.33 19.06
N PHE A 60 -19.66 29.33 20.19
CA PHE A 60 -18.84 30.45 20.66
C PHE A 60 -17.34 30.37 20.31
N ARG A 61 -16.91 29.32 19.58
CA ARG A 61 -15.50 29.12 19.21
C ARG A 61 -15.38 29.05 17.69
N ASN A 62 -14.42 29.77 17.12
CA ASN A 62 -14.16 29.78 15.67
C ASN A 62 -13.40 28.55 15.16
N LYS A 63 -13.44 27.43 15.89
CA LYS A 63 -12.75 26.20 15.50
C LYS A 63 -13.69 25.30 14.70
N THR A 64 -13.31 25.04 13.46
CA THR A 64 -14.00 24.11 12.55
C THR A 64 -13.20 22.83 12.45
N TYR A 65 -13.87 21.70 12.56
CA TYR A 65 -13.28 20.38 12.36
C TYR A 65 -13.70 19.84 10.99
N SER A 66 -12.78 19.20 10.28
CA SER A 66 -13.07 18.52 9.02
C SER A 66 -13.00 17.01 9.27
N ILE A 67 -14.13 16.32 9.09
CA ILE A 67 -14.20 14.86 9.19
C ILE A 67 -14.34 14.29 7.79
N LYS A 68 -13.50 13.31 7.44
CA LYS A 68 -13.66 12.55 6.20
C LYS A 68 -14.61 11.40 6.44
N VAL A 69 -15.71 11.38 5.71
CA VAL A 69 -16.71 10.30 5.73
C VAL A 69 -16.67 9.58 4.39
N SER A 70 -16.62 8.26 4.42
CA SER A 70 -16.67 7.44 3.21
C SER A 70 -18.04 7.59 2.55
N ASN A 71 -18.07 7.86 1.25
CA ASN A 71 -19.32 7.92 0.49
C ASN A 71 -19.70 6.56 -0.16
N GLY A 72 -18.96 5.49 0.18
CA GLY A 72 -19.19 4.13 -0.31
C GLY A 72 -18.82 3.89 -1.79
N LYS A 73 -18.42 4.92 -2.53
CA LYS A 73 -18.06 4.80 -3.95
C LYS A 73 -16.59 4.40 -4.11
N VAL A 74 -16.34 3.29 -4.79
CA VAL A 74 -14.96 2.84 -5.07
C VAL A 74 -14.24 3.85 -5.96
N ASN A 75 -13.08 4.32 -5.49
CA ASN A 75 -12.21 5.18 -6.29
C ASN A 75 -11.43 4.32 -7.29
N LYS A 76 -12.04 4.12 -8.46
CA LYS A 76 -11.50 3.31 -9.57
C LYS A 76 -10.10 3.73 -10.00
N ARG A 77 -9.89 5.03 -10.17
CA ARG A 77 -8.63 5.61 -10.64
C ARG A 77 -7.51 5.36 -9.62
N LYS A 78 -7.80 5.56 -8.33
CA LYS A 78 -6.85 5.34 -7.25
C LYS A 78 -6.53 3.87 -7.08
N GLN A 79 -7.53 2.98 -7.17
CA GLN A 79 -7.32 1.53 -7.18
C GLN A 79 -6.30 1.10 -8.24
N ILE A 80 -6.48 1.53 -9.48
CA ILE A 80 -5.59 1.13 -10.59
C ILE A 80 -4.18 1.67 -10.37
N ARG A 81 -4.05 2.99 -10.16
CA ARG A 81 -2.74 3.64 -10.03
C ARG A 81 -1.93 3.16 -8.81
N ALA A 82 -2.61 2.76 -7.74
CA ALA A 82 -1.95 2.42 -6.49
C ALA A 82 -1.48 0.96 -6.40
N LEU A 83 -1.89 0.07 -7.32
CA LEU A 83 -1.54 -1.34 -7.23
C LEU A 83 -0.03 -1.58 -7.29
N MET A 84 0.65 -1.08 -8.32
CA MET A 84 2.10 -1.22 -8.46
C MET A 84 2.87 -0.69 -7.22
N PRO A 85 2.69 0.58 -6.78
CA PRO A 85 3.44 1.06 -5.63
C PRO A 85 3.11 0.31 -4.34
N ASN A 86 1.84 -0.03 -4.08
CA ASN A 86 1.50 -0.78 -2.87
C ASN A 86 2.05 -2.21 -2.88
N LEU A 87 2.08 -2.85 -4.04
CA LEU A 87 2.70 -4.16 -4.19
C LEU A 87 4.19 -4.08 -3.82
N ILE A 88 4.93 -3.15 -4.40
CA ILE A 88 6.37 -2.98 -4.12
C ILE A 88 6.62 -2.63 -2.65
N HIS A 89 5.89 -1.68 -2.07
CA HIS A 89 6.02 -1.34 -0.65
C HIS A 89 5.69 -2.51 0.28
N SER A 90 4.70 -3.33 -0.10
CA SER A 90 4.34 -4.50 0.70
C SER A 90 5.42 -5.60 0.62
N LEU A 91 6.08 -5.76 -0.52
CA LEU A 91 7.18 -6.69 -0.71
C LEU A 91 8.46 -6.22 -0.03
N ASP A 92 8.73 -4.91 -0.05
CA ASP A 92 9.83 -4.29 0.67
C ASP A 92 9.70 -4.54 2.19
N ALA A 93 8.55 -4.18 2.77
CA ALA A 93 8.25 -4.46 4.17
C ALA A 93 8.32 -5.96 4.50
N ALA A 94 7.86 -6.84 3.60
CA ALA A 94 7.97 -8.29 3.78
C ALA A 94 9.44 -8.75 3.77
N SER A 95 10.26 -8.21 2.88
CA SER A 95 11.68 -8.55 2.77
C SER A 95 12.43 -8.14 4.02
N LEU A 96 12.16 -6.95 4.54
CA LEU A 96 12.71 -6.48 5.82
C LEU A 96 12.35 -7.42 6.98
N CYS A 97 11.08 -7.80 7.10
CA CYS A 97 10.63 -8.74 8.12
C CYS A 97 11.31 -10.11 8.01
N LEU A 98 11.44 -10.63 6.79
CA LEU A 98 12.12 -11.90 6.53
C LEU A 98 13.61 -11.83 6.87
N LEU A 99 14.28 -10.73 6.49
CA LEU A 99 15.69 -10.50 6.79
C LEU A 99 15.94 -10.50 8.30
N ILE A 100 15.10 -9.79 9.06
CA ILE A 100 15.17 -9.78 10.53
C ILE A 100 14.95 -11.18 11.09
N ASN A 101 13.93 -11.89 10.59
CA ASN A 101 13.66 -13.25 11.05
C ASN A 101 14.84 -14.19 10.78
N MET A 102 15.42 -14.16 9.59
CA MET A 102 16.61 -14.94 9.24
C MET A 102 17.79 -14.58 10.14
N PHE A 103 18.04 -13.29 10.36
CA PHE A 103 19.11 -12.83 11.23
C PHE A 103 18.97 -13.39 12.65
N TYR A 104 17.77 -13.39 13.23
CA TYR A 104 17.56 -13.96 14.56
C TYR A 104 17.62 -15.49 14.60
N GLN A 105 17.22 -16.18 13.53
CA GLN A 105 17.33 -17.64 13.46
C GLN A 105 18.77 -18.13 13.33
N ASP A 106 19.63 -17.40 12.61
CA ASP A 106 21.05 -17.74 12.45
C ASP A 106 21.86 -17.48 13.74
N GLN A 107 21.39 -16.58 14.60
CA GLN A 107 21.97 -16.41 15.93
C GLN A 107 21.51 -17.58 16.82
N ASN A 108 22.33 -18.63 16.93
CA ASN A 108 22.15 -19.76 17.86
C ASN A 108 22.04 -19.36 19.36
N ASP A 109 22.00 -18.06 19.66
CA ASP A 109 21.89 -17.49 20.98
C ASP A 109 20.84 -16.37 21.00
N PHE A 110 19.58 -16.76 21.20
CA PHE A 110 18.43 -15.87 21.40
C PHE A 110 18.58 -14.96 22.63
N SER A 111 19.60 -15.17 23.48
CA SER A 111 19.85 -14.31 24.65
C SER A 111 20.47 -12.96 24.31
N LYS A 112 21.07 -12.83 23.11
CA LYS A 112 21.63 -11.58 22.61
C LYS A 112 20.51 -10.65 22.13
N LYS A 113 20.03 -9.78 23.02
CA LYS A 113 19.10 -8.70 22.67
C LYS A 113 19.79 -7.72 21.73
N ILE A 114 19.56 -7.88 20.44
CA ILE A 114 20.04 -6.93 19.42
C ILE A 114 18.92 -5.92 19.21
N ASN A 115 19.20 -4.65 19.49
CA ASN A 115 18.24 -3.60 19.21
C ASN A 115 18.24 -3.35 17.70
N PHE A 116 17.10 -3.58 17.07
CA PHE A 116 16.92 -3.35 15.65
C PHE A 116 16.12 -2.06 15.42
N PHE A 117 16.66 -1.16 14.61
CA PHE A 117 15.99 0.05 14.16
C PHE A 117 15.95 0.02 12.63
N ALA A 118 14.75 -0.03 12.07
CA ALA A 118 14.54 0.16 10.64
C ALA A 118 13.85 1.49 10.39
N ILE A 119 14.40 2.19 9.41
CA ILE A 119 13.67 3.18 8.63
C ILE A 119 13.44 2.47 7.29
N HIS A 120 12.23 2.57 6.74
CA HIS A 120 11.97 2.10 5.38
C HIS A 120 12.93 2.77 4.40
N ASP A 121 13.14 2.16 3.25
CA ASP A 121 13.96 2.73 2.17
C ASP A 121 13.55 4.16 1.80
#